data_AF-A0A133NER9-F1
#
_entry.id   AF-A0A133NER9-F1
#
_cell.length_a   1.000
_cell.length_b   1.000
_cell.length_c   1.000
_cell.angle_alpha   90.00
_cell.angle_beta   90.00
_cell.angle_gamma   90.00
#
_symmetry.space_group_name_H-M   'P 1'
#
loop_
_entity.id
_entity.type
_entity.pdbx_description
1 polymer ?
#
loop_
_entity_poly.entity_id
_entity_poly.type
_entity_poly.pdbx_seq_one_letter_code
_entity_poly.pdbx_strand_id
1 'polypeptide(L)'
;MYLNLFLYLFIGFLSFIFGLFSKSFFPKYMEKKAENLATKEDIKEITNKTEEVKNEFKKEFGKFSRKLEFKYRFAEEQLVNLYSNLYSIVSQSEYFRYFLEHYDNLELPFNTTPFLEVNQSTHNRKIDLSTGKILVDEIIQKENEITKANKMNIANEIIKNSKYANKRLLKLAVAYRYIHDCYSDGSNKILKEKYKYDIEEVKLIGAIITIIIKEYNRLACELDLDYSKYELEHGMFEKTEFDVSDIYIFDDSNVKKYF
;
A
#
# COMPACT_ATOMS: atom_id res chain seq x y z
N MET A 1 68.93 73.50 -46.64
CA MET A 1 68.43 72.44 -47.55
C MET A 1 68.62 71.03 -46.97
N TYR A 2 69.80 70.69 -46.43
CA TYR A 2 70.10 69.36 -45.89
C TYR A 2 69.31 68.92 -44.63
N LEU A 3 68.94 69.87 -43.75
CA LEU A 3 68.19 69.56 -42.52
C LEU A 3 66.78 69.00 -42.80
N ASN A 4 66.09 69.57 -43.79
CA ASN A 4 64.75 69.10 -44.20
C ASN A 4 64.83 67.72 -44.87
N LEU A 5 65.87 67.45 -45.66
CA LEU A 5 66.07 66.15 -46.31
C LEU A 5 66.30 65.02 -45.28
N PHE A 6 67.07 65.31 -44.24
CA PHE A 6 67.31 64.37 -43.13
C PHE A 6 66.03 64.11 -42.32
N LEU A 7 65.21 65.14 -42.10
CA LEU A 7 63.91 65.03 -41.43
C LEU A 7 62.94 64.13 -42.21
N TYR A 8 62.85 64.28 -43.53
CA TYR A 8 62.00 63.43 -44.38
C TYR A 8 62.45 61.97 -44.40
N LEU A 9 63.76 61.71 -44.47
CA LEU A 9 64.32 60.36 -44.37
C LEU A 9 64.02 59.72 -43.00
N PHE A 10 64.15 60.51 -41.92
CA PHE A 10 63.86 60.04 -40.56
C PHE A 10 62.37 59.71 -40.37
N ILE A 11 61.46 60.55 -40.87
CA ILE A 11 60.01 60.30 -40.85
C ILE A 11 59.66 59.07 -41.69
N GLY A 12 60.27 58.90 -42.87
CA GLY A 12 60.10 57.71 -43.71
C GLY A 12 60.57 56.43 -43.03
N PHE A 13 61.71 56.48 -42.34
CA PHE A 13 62.23 55.37 -41.56
C PHE A 13 61.35 55.03 -40.35
N LEU A 14 60.86 56.04 -39.61
CA LEU A 14 59.90 55.84 -38.52
C LEU A 14 58.60 55.21 -39.02
N SER A 15 58.10 55.67 -40.17
CA SER A 15 56.88 55.15 -40.80
C SER A 15 57.06 53.70 -41.27
N PHE A 16 58.25 53.35 -41.76
CA PHE A 16 58.60 51.98 -42.14
C PHE A 16 58.68 51.04 -40.93
N ILE A 17 59.32 51.48 -39.83
CA ILE A 17 59.35 50.74 -38.57
C ILE A 17 57.94 50.58 -38.00
N PHE A 18 57.15 51.65 -38.01
CA PHE A 18 55.77 51.61 -37.53
C PHE A 18 54.89 50.69 -38.39
N GLY A 19 55.10 50.67 -39.71
CA GLY A 19 54.45 49.74 -40.64
C GLY A 19 54.82 48.28 -40.36
N LEU A 20 56.10 47.99 -40.11
CA LEU A 20 56.57 46.65 -39.73
C LEU A 20 56.01 46.21 -38.36
N PHE A 21 55.99 47.11 -37.38
CA PHE A 21 55.41 46.86 -36.06
C PHE A 21 53.90 46.60 -36.15
N SER A 22 53.19 47.44 -36.91
CA SER A 22 51.74 47.33 -37.11
C SER A 22 51.37 46.01 -37.81
N LYS A 23 52.19 45.56 -38.76
CA LYS A 23 51.95 44.31 -39.51
C LYS A 23 52.19 43.03 -38.68
N SER A 24 52.95 43.11 -37.59
CA SER A 24 53.33 41.96 -36.76
C SER A 24 52.62 41.92 -35.41
N PHE A 25 52.55 43.07 -34.74
CA PHE A 25 52.07 43.16 -33.35
C PHE A 25 50.55 43.26 -33.26
N PHE A 26 49.94 44.04 -34.16
CA PHE A 26 48.49 44.23 -34.17
C PHE A 26 47.72 42.94 -34.49
N PRO A 27 48.10 42.12 -35.49
CA PRO A 27 47.44 40.85 -35.75
C PRO A 27 47.55 39.87 -34.58
N LYS A 28 48.73 39.71 -34.00
CA LYS A 28 48.94 38.83 -32.82
C LYS A 28 48.12 39.26 -31.60
N TYR A 29 48.01 40.57 -31.35
CA TYR A 29 47.17 41.09 -30.28
C TYR A 29 45.69 40.82 -30.54
N MET A 30 45.22 41.05 -31.78
CA MET A 30 43.82 40.80 -32.16
C MET A 30 43.47 39.31 -32.12
N GLU A 31 44.37 38.43 -32.56
CA GLU A 31 44.25 36.97 -32.48
C GLU A 31 44.12 36.51 -31.03
N LYS A 32 45.03 36.96 -30.16
CA LYS A 32 44.98 36.64 -28.72
C LYS A 32 43.76 37.22 -28.03
N LYS A 33 43.28 38.39 -28.46
CA LYS A 33 42.04 39.00 -27.96
C LYS A 33 40.81 38.20 -28.41
N ALA A 34 40.80 37.72 -29.65
CA ALA A 34 39.72 36.89 -30.19
C ALA A 34 39.67 35.52 -29.48
N GLU A 35 40.83 34.88 -29.26
CA GLU A 35 40.96 33.62 -28.52
C GLU A 35 40.44 33.75 -27.07
N ASN A 36 40.83 34.83 -26.37
CA ASN A 36 40.33 35.12 -25.03
C ASN A 36 38.82 35.42 -25.00
N LEU A 37 38.26 35.99 -26.07
CA LEU A 37 36.83 36.25 -26.17
C LEU A 37 36.08 34.93 -26.37
N ALA A 38 36.52 34.08 -27.30
CA ALA A 38 35.96 32.76 -27.55
C ALA A 38 36.00 31.89 -26.27
N THR A 39 37.14 31.87 -25.57
CA THR A 39 37.26 31.13 -24.31
C THR A 39 36.28 31.61 -23.23
N LYS A 40 36.04 32.93 -23.14
CA LYS A 40 35.04 33.49 -22.20
C LYS A 40 33.61 33.11 -22.58
N GLU A 41 33.31 33.10 -23.87
CA GLU A 41 32.01 32.67 -24.39
C GLU A 41 31.78 31.17 -24.11
N ASP A 42 32.79 30.32 -24.34
CA ASP A 42 32.76 28.89 -24.02
C ASP A 42 32.52 28.63 -22.53
N ILE A 43 33.25 29.32 -21.63
CA ILE A 43 33.05 29.20 -20.17
C ILE A 43 31.62 29.62 -19.81
N LYS A 44 31.11 30.70 -20.40
CA LYS A 44 29.74 31.17 -20.16
C LYS A 44 28.72 30.14 -20.64
N GLU A 45 28.91 29.55 -21.81
CA GLU A 45 28.05 28.50 -22.36
C GLU A 45 28.05 27.25 -21.48
N ILE A 46 29.25 26.78 -21.09
CA ILE A 46 29.40 25.64 -20.17
C ILE A 46 28.69 25.94 -18.85
N THR A 47 28.90 27.13 -18.29
CA THR A 47 28.26 27.54 -17.03
C THR A 47 26.74 27.52 -17.18
N ASN A 48 26.20 28.11 -18.26
CA ASN A 48 24.77 28.10 -18.54
C ASN A 48 24.22 26.68 -18.67
N LYS A 49 24.88 25.81 -19.44
CA LYS A 49 24.51 24.39 -19.58
C LYS A 49 24.54 23.67 -18.24
N THR A 50 25.54 23.91 -17.40
CA THR A 50 25.61 23.29 -16.06
C THR A 50 24.46 23.75 -15.16
N GLU A 51 24.08 25.03 -15.22
CA GLU A 51 22.94 25.55 -14.48
C GLU A 51 21.59 25.04 -15.03
N GLU A 52 21.46 24.93 -16.35
CA GLU A 52 20.29 24.30 -16.99
C GLU A 52 20.10 22.85 -16.52
N VAL A 53 21.16 22.04 -16.57
CA VAL A 53 21.14 20.64 -16.11
C VAL A 53 20.81 20.57 -14.62
N LYS A 54 21.41 21.42 -13.78
CA LYS A 54 21.08 21.48 -12.34
C LYS A 54 19.62 21.84 -12.12
N ASN A 55 19.08 22.79 -12.87
CA ASN A 55 17.70 23.23 -12.74
C ASN A 55 16.72 22.15 -13.22
N GLU A 56 17.03 21.44 -14.31
CA GLU A 56 16.27 20.30 -14.78
C GLU A 56 16.27 19.17 -13.75
N PHE A 57 17.45 18.80 -13.23
CA PHE A 57 17.57 17.79 -12.18
C PHE A 57 16.75 18.16 -10.94
N LYS A 58 16.85 19.41 -10.45
CA LYS A 58 16.04 19.87 -9.31
C LYS A 58 14.53 19.77 -9.57
N LYS A 59 14.08 20.10 -10.79
CA LYS A 59 12.66 20.00 -11.17
C LYS A 59 12.20 18.55 -11.21
N GLU A 60 12.95 17.67 -11.87
CA GLU A 60 12.61 16.25 -11.98
C GLU A 60 12.68 15.55 -10.62
N PHE A 61 13.72 15.81 -9.84
CA PHE A 61 13.84 15.31 -8.47
C PHE A 61 12.69 15.80 -7.57
N GLY A 62 12.28 17.06 -7.71
CA GLY A 62 11.13 17.61 -6.98
C GLY A 62 9.79 16.99 -7.42
N LYS A 63 9.63 16.61 -8.69
CA LYS A 63 8.44 15.83 -9.14
C LYS A 63 8.47 14.41 -8.59
N PHE A 64 9.62 13.75 -8.67
CA PHE A 64 9.82 12.40 -8.17
C PHE A 64 9.55 12.31 -6.66
N SER A 65 10.14 13.22 -5.88
CA SER A 65 9.97 13.27 -4.43
C SER A 65 8.51 13.46 -4.03
N ARG A 66 7.79 14.40 -4.66
CA ARG A 66 6.34 14.60 -4.40
C ARG A 66 5.50 13.38 -4.76
N LYS A 67 5.84 12.69 -5.85
CA LYS A 67 5.16 11.46 -6.24
C LYS A 67 5.38 10.35 -5.21
N LEU A 68 6.62 10.23 -4.71
CA LEU A 68 6.99 9.25 -3.70
C LEU A 68 6.31 9.53 -2.36
N GLU A 69 6.31 10.79 -1.92
CA GLU A 69 5.62 11.24 -0.71
C GLU A 69 4.11 10.95 -0.77
N PHE A 70 3.46 11.29 -1.90
CA PHE A 70 2.05 10.97 -2.09
C PHE A 70 1.77 9.47 -2.03
N LYS A 71 2.64 8.66 -2.67
CA LYS A 71 2.51 7.21 -2.72
C LYS A 71 2.58 6.60 -1.31
N TYR A 72 3.60 6.95 -0.52
CA TYR A 72 3.75 6.43 0.84
C TYR A 72 2.64 6.90 1.78
N ARG A 73 2.28 8.19 1.73
CA ARG A 73 1.16 8.71 2.54
C ARG A 73 -0.14 7.98 2.20
N PHE A 74 -0.40 7.74 0.92
CA PHE A 74 -1.60 7.01 0.52
C PHE A 74 -1.56 5.54 0.98
N ALA A 75 -0.42 4.87 0.87
CA ALA A 75 -0.25 3.50 1.37
C ALA A 75 -0.48 3.40 2.89
N GLU A 76 0.06 4.36 3.67
CA GLU A 76 -0.19 4.47 5.11
C GLU A 76 -1.68 4.65 5.40
N GLU A 77 -2.34 5.57 4.70
CA GLU A 77 -3.78 5.79 4.87
C GLU A 77 -4.60 4.54 4.53
N GLN A 78 -4.20 3.77 3.50
CA GLN A 78 -4.85 2.50 3.16
C GLN A 78 -4.66 1.45 4.25
N LEU A 79 -3.44 1.32 4.78
CA LEU A 79 -3.14 0.36 5.82
C LEU A 79 -3.96 0.68 7.08
N VAL A 80 -3.83 1.90 7.60
CA VAL A 80 -4.43 2.32 8.87
C VAL A 80 -5.96 2.37 8.82
N ASN A 81 -6.53 2.96 7.76
CA ASN A 81 -7.97 3.25 7.74
C ASN A 81 -8.83 2.15 7.10
N LEU A 82 -8.22 1.08 6.58
CA LEU A 82 -8.96 0.00 5.95
C LEU A 82 -8.35 -1.37 6.27
N TYR A 83 -7.13 -1.63 5.81
CA TYR A 83 -6.62 -3.00 5.81
C TYR A 83 -6.30 -3.51 7.21
N SER A 84 -5.85 -2.69 8.16
CA SER A 84 -5.63 -3.12 9.55
C SER A 84 -6.92 -3.58 10.24
N ASN A 85 -8.03 -2.86 10.04
CA ASN A 85 -9.33 -3.23 10.60
C ASN A 85 -9.90 -4.49 9.95
N LEU A 86 -9.73 -4.63 8.63
CA LEU A 86 -10.18 -5.82 7.93
C LEU A 86 -9.33 -7.04 8.30
N TYR A 87 -8.00 -6.87 8.37
CA TYR A 87 -7.07 -7.91 8.73
C TYR A 87 -7.36 -8.43 10.14
N SER A 88 -7.65 -7.57 11.12
CA SER A 88 -8.01 -8.02 12.47
C SER A 88 -9.30 -8.85 12.52
N ILE A 89 -10.32 -8.49 11.72
CA ILE A 89 -11.54 -9.30 11.56
C ILE A 89 -11.21 -10.67 10.98
N VAL A 90 -10.31 -10.73 9.99
CA VAL A 90 -9.86 -12.02 9.42
C VAL A 90 -9.06 -12.80 10.45
N SER A 91 -8.11 -12.18 11.17
CA SER A 91 -7.34 -12.83 12.23
C SER A 91 -8.24 -13.47 13.29
N GLN A 92 -9.37 -12.84 13.64
CA GLN A 92 -10.35 -13.44 14.56
C GLN A 92 -10.94 -14.75 14.00
N SER A 93 -11.38 -14.75 12.73
CA SER A 93 -11.90 -15.94 12.05
C SER A 93 -10.83 -17.05 11.98
N GLU A 94 -9.59 -16.69 11.69
CA GLU A 94 -8.48 -17.62 11.53
C GLU A 94 -8.00 -18.21 12.86
N TYR A 95 -7.96 -17.40 13.92
CA TYR A 95 -7.72 -17.89 15.28
C TYR A 95 -8.82 -18.88 15.69
N PHE A 96 -10.07 -18.59 15.37
CA PHE A 96 -11.16 -19.52 15.66
C PHE A 96 -10.99 -20.84 14.88
N ARG A 97 -10.57 -20.78 13.62
CA ARG A 97 -10.22 -21.98 12.83
C ARG A 97 -9.11 -22.78 13.50
N TYR A 98 -8.01 -22.12 13.89
CA TYR A 98 -6.90 -22.75 14.60
C TYR A 98 -7.35 -23.41 15.90
N PHE A 99 -8.19 -22.72 16.69
CA PHE A 99 -8.73 -23.24 17.94
C PHE A 99 -9.56 -24.53 17.73
N LEU A 100 -10.49 -24.52 16.76
CA LEU A 100 -11.33 -25.68 16.45
C LEU A 100 -10.50 -26.88 15.95
N GLU A 101 -9.46 -26.63 15.17
CA GLU A 101 -8.56 -27.67 14.68
C GLU A 101 -7.74 -28.28 15.82
N HIS A 102 -7.20 -27.45 16.72
CA HIS A 102 -6.31 -27.89 17.79
C HIS A 102 -7.04 -28.57 18.96
N TYR A 103 -8.23 -28.07 19.33
CA TYR A 103 -8.95 -28.54 20.53
C TYR A 103 -10.13 -29.45 20.20
N ASP A 104 -10.83 -29.22 19.08
CA ASP A 104 -12.02 -30.00 18.71
C ASP A 104 -11.75 -31.03 17.61
N ASN A 105 -10.53 -31.09 17.06
CA ASN A 105 -10.15 -31.90 15.89
C ASN A 105 -11.08 -31.66 14.67
N LEU A 106 -11.58 -30.43 14.52
CA LEU A 106 -12.47 -30.06 13.44
C LEU A 106 -11.71 -29.31 12.35
N GLU A 107 -11.36 -30.02 11.27
CA GLU A 107 -10.72 -29.42 10.11
C GLU A 107 -11.72 -28.67 9.23
N LEU A 108 -11.54 -27.35 9.11
CA LEU A 108 -12.33 -26.47 8.25
C LEU A 108 -11.43 -25.83 7.19
N PRO A 109 -11.28 -26.45 6.00
CA PRO A 109 -10.42 -25.93 4.94
C PRO A 109 -10.86 -24.54 4.45
N PHE A 110 -9.88 -23.66 4.21
CA PHE A 110 -10.14 -22.30 3.73
C PHE A 110 -10.93 -22.26 2.40
N ASN A 111 -10.69 -23.21 1.50
CA ASN A 111 -11.35 -23.26 0.19
C ASN A 111 -12.85 -23.58 0.26
N THR A 112 -13.31 -24.24 1.33
CA THR A 112 -14.73 -24.55 1.56
C THR A 112 -15.36 -23.62 2.59
N THR A 113 -14.56 -23.12 3.53
CA THR A 113 -15.02 -22.27 4.63
C THR A 113 -14.04 -21.12 4.84
N PRO A 114 -14.06 -20.11 3.95
CA PRO A 114 -13.04 -19.06 3.94
C PRO A 114 -13.11 -18.12 5.14
N PHE A 115 -14.27 -18.03 5.79
CA PHE A 115 -14.50 -17.18 6.95
C PHE A 115 -15.42 -17.87 7.96
N LEU A 116 -15.11 -17.73 9.25
CA LEU A 116 -15.86 -18.27 10.36
C LEU A 116 -16.46 -17.15 11.21
N GLU A 117 -17.75 -17.27 11.51
CA GLU A 117 -18.48 -16.32 12.35
C GLU A 117 -18.75 -16.92 13.73
N VAL A 118 -18.61 -16.08 14.76
CA VAL A 118 -18.99 -16.44 16.13
C VAL A 118 -20.36 -15.84 16.41
N ASN A 119 -21.34 -16.70 16.70
CA ASN A 119 -22.69 -16.28 17.06
C ASN A 119 -22.95 -16.55 18.54
N GLN A 120 -23.47 -15.57 19.27
CA GLN A 120 -23.92 -15.74 20.65
C GLN A 120 -25.41 -15.43 20.76
N SER A 121 -26.18 -16.36 21.30
CA SER A 121 -27.62 -16.18 21.52
C SER A 121 -28.04 -16.64 22.91
N THR A 122 -29.09 -16.01 23.45
CA THR A 122 -29.72 -16.38 24.73
C THR A 122 -31.15 -16.82 24.44
N HIS A 123 -31.49 -18.03 24.87
CA HIS A 123 -32.80 -18.60 24.69
C HIS A 123 -33.65 -18.38 25.95
N ASN A 124 -34.62 -17.47 25.86
CA ASN A 124 -35.55 -17.16 26.93
C ASN A 124 -36.84 -17.95 26.71
N ARG A 125 -36.99 -19.06 27.44
CA ARG A 125 -38.21 -19.87 27.43
C ARG A 125 -38.96 -19.69 28.74
N LYS A 126 -40.16 -19.09 28.68
CA LYS A 126 -41.11 -19.07 29.80
C LYS A 126 -42.13 -20.17 29.58
N ILE A 127 -42.30 -21.04 30.57
CA ILE A 127 -43.29 -22.11 30.55
C ILE A 127 -44.23 -21.87 31.73
N ASP A 128 -45.53 -21.98 31.48
CA ASP A 128 -46.53 -22.07 32.53
C ASP A 128 -46.36 -23.40 33.27
N LEU A 129 -45.96 -23.34 34.55
CA LEU A 129 -45.70 -24.54 35.36
C LEU A 129 -46.94 -25.42 35.55
N SER A 130 -48.15 -24.86 35.43
CA SER A 130 -49.39 -25.57 35.67
C SER A 130 -49.95 -26.25 34.42
N THR A 131 -49.72 -25.67 33.24
CA THR A 131 -50.27 -26.16 31.96
C THR A 131 -49.21 -26.74 31.02
N GLY A 132 -47.92 -26.55 31.32
CA GLY A 132 -46.80 -26.92 30.44
C GLY A 132 -46.74 -26.08 29.16
N LYS A 133 -47.59 -25.07 29.02
CA LYS A 133 -47.67 -24.24 27.80
C LYS A 133 -46.51 -23.27 27.76
N ILE A 134 -45.85 -23.18 26.60
CA ILE A 134 -44.81 -22.18 26.35
C ILE A 134 -45.49 -20.82 26.26
N LEU A 135 -45.16 -19.91 27.18
CA LEU A 135 -45.68 -18.55 27.26
C LEU A 135 -44.81 -17.56 26.46
N VAL A 136 -43.49 -17.77 26.45
CA VAL A 136 -42.51 -16.98 25.70
C VAL A 136 -41.42 -17.92 25.23
N ASP A 137 -41.02 -17.80 23.97
CA ASP A 137 -39.89 -18.53 23.36
C ASP A 137 -39.13 -17.55 22.47
N GLU A 138 -38.12 -16.90 23.04
CA GLU A 138 -37.38 -15.83 22.37
C GLU A 138 -35.89 -16.15 22.32
N ILE A 139 -35.29 -16.10 21.13
CA ILE A 139 -33.84 -16.14 20.94
C ILE A 139 -33.35 -14.70 20.81
N ILE A 140 -32.63 -14.21 21.82
CA ILE A 140 -32.00 -12.89 21.79
C ILE A 140 -30.56 -13.07 21.33
N GLN A 141 -30.20 -12.56 20.16
CA GLN A 141 -28.81 -12.48 19.73
C GLN A 141 -28.09 -11.41 20.57
N LYS A 142 -26.95 -11.77 21.15
CA LYS A 142 -26.11 -10.84 21.91
C LYS A 142 -25.07 -10.26 20.96
N GLU A 143 -25.06 -8.94 20.81
CA GLU A 143 -24.03 -8.23 20.06
C GLU A 143 -22.89 -7.84 21.01
N ASN A 144 -21.68 -8.31 20.71
CA ASN A 144 -20.42 -7.84 21.28
C ASN A 144 -19.38 -7.69 20.14
N GLU A 145 -18.16 -7.24 20.46
CA GLU A 145 -17.12 -7.02 19.44
C GLU A 145 -16.76 -8.29 18.64
N ILE A 146 -16.85 -9.47 19.25
CA ILE A 146 -16.57 -10.75 18.61
C ILE A 146 -17.69 -11.13 17.63
N THR A 147 -18.95 -11.01 18.03
CA THR A 147 -20.11 -11.37 17.18
C THR A 147 -20.39 -10.33 16.08
N LYS A 148 -19.92 -9.08 16.28
CA LYS A 148 -20.03 -8.00 15.30
C LYS A 148 -19.13 -8.23 14.09
N ALA A 149 -18.04 -8.97 14.26
CA ALA A 149 -17.11 -9.36 13.20
C ALA A 149 -17.70 -10.48 12.33
N ASN A 150 -18.65 -10.11 11.45
CA ASN A 150 -19.32 -11.03 10.52
C ASN A 150 -19.02 -10.69 9.05
N LYS A 151 -19.40 -11.57 8.13
CA LYS A 151 -19.11 -11.43 6.70
C LYS A 151 -19.72 -10.15 6.09
N MET A 152 -20.91 -9.76 6.55
CA MET A 152 -21.55 -8.50 6.11
C MET A 152 -20.80 -7.27 6.64
N ASN A 153 -20.26 -7.31 7.86
CA ASN A 153 -19.44 -6.25 8.43
C ASN A 153 -18.22 -5.97 7.54
N ILE A 154 -17.51 -7.01 7.09
CA ILE A 154 -16.37 -6.87 6.17
C ILE A 154 -16.76 -6.07 4.92
N ALA A 155 -17.86 -6.47 4.26
CA ALA A 155 -18.33 -5.80 3.06
C ALA A 155 -18.72 -4.33 3.34
N ASN A 156 -19.40 -4.07 4.46
CA ASN A 156 -19.80 -2.73 4.87
C ASN A 156 -18.60 -1.83 5.20
N GLU A 157 -17.58 -2.35 5.87
CA GLU A 157 -16.37 -1.59 6.22
C GLU A 157 -15.55 -1.24 4.96
N ILE A 158 -15.47 -2.14 3.98
CA ILE A 158 -14.85 -1.86 2.66
C ILE A 158 -15.57 -0.71 1.96
N ILE A 159 -16.90 -0.72 1.95
CA ILE A 159 -17.71 0.26 1.22
C ILE A 159 -17.70 1.62 1.92
N LYS A 160 -17.81 1.62 3.25
CA LYS A 160 -17.69 2.81 4.09
C LYS A 160 -16.35 3.52 3.88
N ASN A 161 -15.26 2.75 3.74
CA ASN A 161 -13.91 3.26 3.51
C ASN A 161 -13.46 3.11 2.04
N SER A 162 -14.41 3.19 1.10
CA SER A 162 -14.17 2.95 -0.34
C SER A 162 -13.06 3.81 -0.97
N LYS A 163 -12.76 4.99 -0.41
CA LYS A 163 -11.64 5.85 -0.81
C LYS A 163 -10.26 5.18 -0.66
N TYR A 164 -10.15 4.20 0.23
CA TYR A 164 -8.92 3.44 0.51
C TYR A 164 -8.93 2.05 -0.14
N ALA A 165 -10.10 1.57 -0.54
CA ALA A 165 -10.26 0.23 -1.13
C ALA A 165 -9.73 0.21 -2.57
N ASN A 166 -9.01 -0.85 -2.93
CA ASN A 166 -8.67 -1.07 -4.33
C ASN A 166 -9.96 -1.34 -5.14
N LYS A 167 -9.93 -1.03 -6.45
CA LYS A 167 -11.11 -1.16 -7.33
C LYS A 167 -11.73 -2.56 -7.33
N ARG A 168 -10.91 -3.60 -7.18
CA ARG A 168 -11.35 -5.00 -7.22
C ARG A 168 -12.08 -5.38 -5.94
N LEU A 169 -11.51 -5.06 -4.78
CA LEU A 169 -12.07 -5.29 -3.46
C LEU A 169 -13.42 -4.58 -3.32
N LEU A 170 -13.51 -3.32 -3.75
CA LEU A 170 -14.76 -2.57 -3.72
C LEU A 170 -15.86 -3.24 -4.56
N LYS A 171 -15.53 -3.69 -5.78
CA LYS A 171 -16.48 -4.42 -6.64
C LYS A 171 -16.96 -5.73 -6.01
N LEU A 172 -16.05 -6.48 -5.40
CA LEU A 172 -16.38 -7.74 -4.74
C LEU A 172 -17.26 -7.50 -3.51
N ALA A 173 -16.97 -6.49 -2.68
CA ALA A 173 -17.79 -6.14 -1.53
C ALA A 173 -19.22 -5.73 -1.95
N VAL A 174 -19.35 -4.95 -3.03
CA VAL A 174 -20.67 -4.59 -3.57
C VAL A 174 -21.43 -5.83 -4.08
N ALA A 175 -20.76 -6.74 -4.78
CA ALA A 175 -21.36 -8.00 -5.22
C ALA A 175 -21.76 -8.89 -4.04
N TYR A 176 -20.91 -8.95 -3.02
CA TYR A 176 -21.14 -9.76 -1.81
C TYR A 176 -22.39 -9.33 -1.07
N ARG A 177 -22.65 -8.02 -0.90
CA ARG A 177 -23.90 -7.54 -0.28
C ARG A 177 -25.15 -8.11 -0.96
N TYR A 178 -25.17 -8.10 -2.28
CA TYR A 178 -26.30 -8.67 -3.03
C TYR A 178 -26.46 -10.17 -2.80
N ILE A 179 -25.33 -10.91 -2.81
CA ILE A 179 -25.35 -12.36 -2.61
C ILE A 179 -25.74 -12.72 -1.16
N HIS A 180 -25.25 -11.97 -0.18
CA HIS A 180 -25.59 -12.16 1.23
C HIS A 180 -27.09 -12.00 1.52
N ASP A 181 -27.80 -11.15 0.76
CA ASP A 181 -29.26 -11.06 0.91
C ASP A 181 -30.02 -12.24 0.26
N CYS A 182 -29.35 -13.00 -0.61
CA CYS A 182 -29.98 -14.05 -1.43
C CYS A 182 -29.65 -15.48 -0.97
N TYR A 183 -28.51 -15.71 -0.32
CA TYR A 183 -28.04 -17.05 0.05
C TYR A 183 -28.88 -17.70 1.17
N SER A 184 -28.56 -18.96 1.49
CA SER A 184 -29.37 -19.80 2.37
C SER A 184 -29.10 -19.59 3.86
N ASP A 185 -28.07 -18.81 4.22
CA ASP A 185 -27.63 -18.53 5.60
C ASP A 185 -27.51 -19.79 6.48
N GLY A 186 -27.13 -20.92 5.85
CA GLY A 186 -27.03 -22.22 6.54
C GLY A 186 -28.35 -22.84 6.99
N SER A 187 -29.51 -22.35 6.53
CA SER A 187 -30.80 -22.99 6.84
C SER A 187 -30.84 -24.43 6.31
N ASN A 188 -31.21 -25.39 7.16
CA ASN A 188 -31.18 -26.84 6.89
C ASN A 188 -32.02 -27.31 5.68
N LYS A 189 -32.78 -26.42 5.03
CA LYS A 189 -33.41 -26.70 3.74
C LYS A 189 -32.52 -26.17 2.62
N ILE A 190 -31.73 -27.05 2.02
CA ILE A 190 -31.08 -26.77 0.73
C ILE A 190 -32.20 -26.53 -0.28
N LEU A 191 -32.55 -25.26 -0.48
CA LEU A 191 -33.42 -24.85 -1.57
C LEU A 191 -32.56 -24.93 -2.84
N LYS A 192 -32.86 -25.85 -3.76
CA LYS A 192 -32.14 -25.97 -5.04
C LYS A 192 -32.03 -24.64 -5.78
N GLU A 193 -33.01 -23.77 -5.60
CA GLU A 193 -33.08 -22.41 -6.15
C GLU A 193 -31.98 -21.48 -5.59
N LYS A 194 -31.52 -21.73 -4.36
CA LYS A 194 -30.50 -20.93 -3.66
C LYS A 194 -29.07 -21.45 -3.75
N TYR A 195 -28.86 -22.69 -4.18
CA TYR A 195 -27.53 -23.30 -4.30
C TYR A 195 -26.52 -22.46 -5.10
N LYS A 196 -26.97 -21.78 -6.16
CA LYS A 196 -26.13 -20.87 -6.95
C LYS A 196 -25.63 -19.67 -6.15
N TYR A 197 -26.44 -19.16 -5.21
CA TYR A 197 -26.06 -18.06 -4.33
C TYR A 197 -25.12 -18.55 -3.24
N ASP A 198 -25.33 -19.75 -2.70
CA ASP A 198 -24.44 -20.35 -1.70
C ASP A 198 -23.02 -20.56 -2.26
N ILE A 199 -22.90 -21.08 -3.49
CA ILE A 199 -21.60 -21.22 -4.16
C ILE A 199 -20.94 -19.85 -4.37
N GLU A 200 -21.68 -18.87 -4.87
CA GLU A 200 -21.12 -17.54 -5.12
C GLU A 200 -20.77 -16.81 -3.82
N GLU A 201 -21.49 -17.06 -2.73
CA GLU A 201 -21.18 -16.50 -1.42
C GLU A 201 -19.78 -16.96 -0.98
N VAL A 202 -19.52 -18.26 -1.00
CA VAL A 202 -18.23 -18.85 -0.62
C VAL A 202 -17.10 -18.34 -1.52
N LYS A 203 -17.33 -18.25 -2.83
CA LYS A 203 -16.32 -17.72 -3.77
C LYS A 203 -16.00 -16.25 -3.50
N LEU A 204 -17.03 -15.42 -3.32
CA LEU A 204 -16.86 -13.98 -3.13
C LEU A 204 -16.19 -13.70 -1.80
N ILE A 205 -16.63 -14.33 -0.70
CA ILE A 205 -16.01 -14.12 0.60
C ILE A 205 -14.56 -14.60 0.57
N GLY A 206 -14.28 -15.79 0.02
CA GLY A 206 -12.91 -16.28 -0.11
C GLY A 206 -12.01 -15.35 -0.92
N ALA A 207 -12.51 -14.79 -2.02
CA ALA A 207 -11.78 -13.80 -2.81
C ALA A 207 -11.54 -12.49 -2.05
N ILE A 208 -12.51 -12.00 -1.27
CA ILE A 208 -12.38 -10.82 -0.42
C ILE A 208 -11.31 -11.05 0.64
N ILE A 209 -11.38 -12.17 1.38
CA ILE A 209 -10.41 -12.51 2.42
C ILE A 209 -9.00 -12.61 1.84
N THR A 210 -8.84 -13.31 0.72
CA THR A 210 -7.55 -13.44 0.03
C THR A 210 -6.95 -12.07 -0.31
N ILE A 211 -7.77 -11.13 -0.80
CA ILE A 211 -7.30 -9.78 -1.14
C ILE A 211 -6.93 -9.00 0.12
N ILE A 212 -7.70 -9.10 1.20
CA ILE A 212 -7.41 -8.42 2.47
C ILE A 212 -6.02 -8.85 2.99
N ILE A 213 -5.77 -10.15 3.06
CA ILE A 213 -4.50 -10.73 3.54
C ILE A 213 -3.32 -10.24 2.69
N LYS A 214 -3.46 -10.34 1.37
CA LYS A 214 -2.39 -9.95 0.44
C LYS A 214 -2.12 -8.45 0.48
N GLU A 215 -3.15 -7.63 0.48
CA GLU A 215 -2.99 -6.17 0.45
C GLU A 215 -2.47 -5.63 1.79
N TYR A 216 -2.87 -6.20 2.93
CA TYR A 216 -2.29 -5.85 4.23
C TYR A 216 -0.77 -6.07 4.23
N ASN A 217 -0.32 -7.29 3.89
CA ASN A 217 1.10 -7.62 3.84
C ASN A 217 1.85 -6.85 2.74
N ARG A 218 1.20 -6.56 1.61
CA ARG A 218 1.79 -5.74 0.54
C ARG A 218 2.04 -4.31 1.01
N LEU A 219 1.08 -3.70 1.71
CA LEU A 219 1.19 -2.35 2.24
C LEU A 219 2.22 -2.28 3.37
N ALA A 220 2.24 -3.27 4.27
CA ALA A 220 3.27 -3.39 5.30
C ALA A 220 4.67 -3.48 4.69
N CYS A 221 4.87 -4.37 3.71
CA CYS A 221 6.13 -4.48 2.98
C CYS A 221 6.50 -3.18 2.24
N GLU A 222 5.53 -2.49 1.64
CA GLU A 222 5.77 -1.21 0.95
C GLU A 222 6.22 -0.11 1.93
N LEU A 223 5.72 -0.13 3.16
CA LEU A 223 6.03 0.83 4.22
C LEU A 223 7.21 0.41 5.11
N ASP A 224 7.92 -0.67 4.76
CA ASP A 224 9.04 -1.22 5.54
C ASP A 224 8.65 -1.63 6.98
N LEU A 225 7.43 -2.16 7.13
CA LEU A 225 6.92 -2.76 8.37
C LEU A 225 7.07 -4.28 8.33
N ASP A 226 6.85 -4.93 9.47
CA ASP A 226 6.82 -6.39 9.56
C ASP A 226 5.64 -6.98 8.78
N TYR A 227 5.86 -8.11 8.11
CA TYR A 227 4.87 -8.76 7.26
C TYR A 227 5.21 -10.24 7.03
N SER A 228 4.18 -11.07 6.80
CA SER A 228 4.36 -12.45 6.36
C SER A 228 4.48 -12.53 4.84
N LYS A 229 5.61 -13.08 4.37
CA LYS A 229 5.84 -13.42 2.95
C LYS A 229 4.88 -14.51 2.49
N TYR A 230 4.60 -15.49 3.35
CA TYR A 230 3.68 -16.57 3.02
C TYR A 230 2.28 -16.02 2.73
N GLU A 231 1.78 -15.16 3.61
CA GLU A 231 0.48 -14.53 3.46
C GLU A 231 0.39 -13.64 2.22
N LEU A 232 1.45 -12.88 1.93
CA LEU A 232 1.55 -12.06 0.72
C LEU A 232 1.45 -12.88 -0.57
N GLU A 233 2.14 -14.02 -0.63
CA GLU A 233 2.19 -14.88 -1.81
C GLU A 233 0.90 -15.70 -1.98
N HIS A 234 0.40 -16.30 -0.91
CA HIS A 234 -0.69 -17.27 -0.97
C HIS A 234 -2.06 -16.64 -0.72
N GLY A 235 -2.14 -15.57 0.08
CA GLY A 235 -3.40 -14.95 0.51
C GLY A 235 -4.19 -15.83 1.46
N MET A 236 -3.48 -16.60 2.29
CA MET A 236 -4.01 -17.41 3.38
C MET A 236 -3.19 -17.08 4.62
N PHE A 237 -3.82 -17.10 5.80
CA PHE A 237 -3.12 -16.83 7.05
C PHE A 237 -2.08 -17.89 7.38
N GLU A 238 -0.98 -17.45 7.96
CA GLU A 238 0.08 -18.33 8.45
C GLU A 238 -0.25 -18.83 9.86
N LYS A 239 -0.68 -20.10 9.97
CA LYS A 239 -1.21 -20.65 11.24
C LYS A 239 -0.20 -20.66 12.39
N THR A 240 1.10 -20.65 12.10
CA THR A 240 2.15 -20.75 13.12
C THR A 240 2.19 -19.54 14.05
N GLU A 241 1.67 -18.39 13.64
CA GLU A 241 1.66 -17.18 14.49
C GLU A 241 0.71 -17.27 15.69
N PHE A 242 -0.22 -18.22 15.70
CA PHE A 242 -1.13 -18.44 16.84
C PHE A 242 -0.60 -19.46 17.86
N ASP A 243 0.41 -20.26 17.50
CA ASP A 243 1.10 -21.11 18.47
C ASP A 243 2.08 -20.25 19.26
N VAL A 244 1.84 -20.13 20.56
CA VAL A 244 2.63 -19.30 21.46
C VAL A 244 3.70 -20.10 22.22
N SER A 245 3.85 -21.39 21.92
CA SER A 245 4.74 -22.30 22.65
C SER A 245 6.22 -21.90 22.57
N ASP A 246 6.59 -21.12 21.56
CA ASP A 246 7.92 -20.54 21.37
C ASP A 246 8.20 -19.36 22.31
N ILE A 247 7.16 -18.63 22.73
CA ILE A 247 7.24 -17.43 23.57
C ILE A 247 6.83 -17.72 25.03
N TYR A 248 5.90 -18.65 25.24
CA TYR A 248 5.30 -18.93 26.54
C TYR A 248 5.05 -20.42 26.76
N ILE A 249 5.60 -20.95 27.86
CA ILE A 249 5.38 -22.34 28.29
C ILE A 249 4.28 -22.33 29.35
N PHE A 250 3.15 -22.96 29.01
CA PHE A 250 2.04 -23.16 29.93
C PHE A 250 2.16 -24.51 30.65
N ASP A 251 2.15 -24.49 31.98
CA ASP A 251 2.07 -25.70 32.81
C ASP A 251 0.61 -26.00 33.18
N ASP A 252 0.03 -27.00 32.52
CA ASP A 252 -1.36 -27.40 32.70
C ASP A 252 -1.59 -28.29 33.94
N SER A 253 -0.53 -28.71 34.63
CA SER A 253 -0.57 -29.73 35.68
C SER A 253 -1.47 -29.37 36.87
N ASN A 254 -1.68 -28.08 37.13
CA ASN A 254 -2.54 -27.58 38.21
C ASN A 254 -3.84 -26.92 37.74
N VAL A 255 -4.09 -26.86 36.44
CA VAL A 255 -5.17 -26.04 35.87
C VAL A 255 -6.55 -26.66 36.04
N LYS A 256 -6.62 -28.00 36.06
CA LYS A 256 -7.87 -28.76 36.34
C LYS A 256 -8.49 -28.47 37.72
N LYS A 257 -7.79 -27.77 38.61
CA LYS A 257 -8.34 -27.35 39.91
C LYS A 257 -9.14 -26.04 39.82
N TYR A 258 -9.04 -25.31 38.71
CA TYR A 258 -9.60 -23.97 38.53
C TYR A 258 -10.75 -23.91 37.50
N PHE A 259 -11.01 -25.00 36.77
CA PHE A 259 -12.09 -25.15 35.80
C PHE A 259 -12.83 -26.46 36.05
#